data_AF-A0A1Q8CRV9-F1
#
_entry.id   AF-A0A1Q8CRV9-F1
#
_cell.length_a   1.000
_cell.length_b   1.000
_cell.length_c   1.000
_cell.angle_alpha   90.00
_cell.angle_beta   90.00
_cell.angle_gamma   90.00
#
_symmetry.space_group_name_H-M   'P 1'
#
loop_
_entity.id
_entity.type
_entity.pdbx_description
1 polymer ?
#
loop_
_entity_poly.entity_id
_entity_poly.type
_entity_poly.pdbx_seq_one_letter_code
_entity_poly.pdbx_strand_id
1 'polypeptide(L)'
;MSDVHDFLLVLDLRPEVSEEKINELRWHLGLGPQPENLTIVTDFDEVMVDEAGEPIVESHPRPLLGEQGPAWRTGGALVSQLVARADGGWAVTSRQELHPDDFDRVSALVDWLAAHARDAGNPQFIGYLRPLEDATVATPLTITDGRVVGLST
;
A
#
# COMPACT_ATOMS: atom_id res chain seq x y z
N MET A 1 6.23 2.72 -22.56
CA MET A 1 5.23 3.50 -21.82
C MET A 1 4.77 2.61 -20.69
N SER A 2 4.78 3.11 -19.46
CA SER A 2 4.37 2.34 -18.29
C SER A 2 2.97 2.80 -17.88
N ASP A 3 2.13 1.83 -17.54
CA ASP A 3 0.72 2.02 -17.15
C ASP A 3 0.65 2.53 -15.71
N VAL A 4 1.04 3.78 -15.47
CA VAL A 4 1.03 4.37 -14.13
C VAL A 4 -0.40 4.70 -13.70
N HIS A 5 -0.73 4.40 -12.46
CA HIS A 5 -2.01 4.70 -11.84
C HIS A 5 -1.86 5.72 -10.70
N ASP A 6 -2.78 6.68 -10.61
CA ASP A 6 -2.97 7.51 -9.41
C ASP A 6 -3.73 6.69 -8.38
N PHE A 7 -3.10 6.43 -7.25
CA PHE A 7 -3.65 5.64 -6.16
C PHE A 7 -3.87 6.56 -4.96
N LEU A 8 -5.08 6.55 -4.40
CA LEU A 8 -5.40 7.19 -3.14
C LEU A 8 -5.94 6.13 -2.18
N LEU A 9 -5.46 6.17 -0.94
CA LEU A 9 -5.94 5.37 0.17
C LEU A 9 -6.17 6.25 1.40
N VAL A 10 -7.34 6.11 2.02
CA VAL A 10 -7.76 6.79 3.24
C VAL A 10 -8.52 5.80 4.12
N LEU A 11 -8.04 5.55 5.34
CA LEU A 11 -8.75 4.69 6.29
C LEU A 11 -8.33 4.95 7.74
N ASP A 12 -9.18 4.51 8.66
CA ASP A 12 -8.87 4.48 10.09
C ASP A 12 -8.61 3.04 10.55
N LEU A 13 -7.50 2.83 11.25
CA LEU A 13 -7.11 1.56 11.88
C LEU A 13 -7.59 1.49 13.32
N ARG A 14 -7.88 0.26 13.75
CA ARG A 14 -8.23 -0.10 15.12
C ARG A 14 -7.07 0.07 16.11
N PRO A 15 -7.35 0.28 17.41
CA PRO A 15 -6.31 0.45 18.43
C PRO A 15 -5.50 -0.83 18.72
N GLU A 16 -5.99 -2.01 18.35
CA GLU A 16 -5.35 -3.29 18.65
C GLU A 16 -4.18 -3.66 17.71
N VAL A 17 -3.80 -2.78 16.78
CA VAL A 17 -2.64 -3.02 15.91
C VAL A 17 -1.36 -2.93 16.75
N SER A 18 -0.57 -4.01 16.77
CA SER A 18 0.67 -4.07 17.54
C SER A 18 1.71 -3.05 17.07
N GLU A 19 2.60 -2.64 17.97
CA GLU A 19 3.67 -1.70 17.65
C GLU A 19 4.59 -2.18 16.53
N GLU A 20 4.89 -3.48 16.49
CA GLU A 20 5.66 -4.13 15.42
C GLU A 20 5.01 -3.89 14.04
N LYS A 21 3.71 -4.16 13.93
CA LYS A 21 2.93 -3.92 12.71
C LYS A 21 2.85 -2.44 12.36
N ILE A 22 2.73 -1.56 13.35
CA ILE A 22 2.78 -0.12 13.12
C ILE A 22 4.15 0.33 12.59
N ASN A 23 5.25 -0.26 13.06
CA ASN A 23 6.59 0.06 12.57
C ASN A 23 6.81 -0.44 11.13
N GLU A 24 6.32 -1.63 10.79
CA GLU A 24 6.31 -2.10 9.41
C GLU A 24 5.44 -1.25 8.50
N LEU A 25 4.25 -0.84 8.96
CA LEU A 25 3.40 0.09 8.21
C LEU A 25 4.11 1.44 8.00
N ARG A 26 4.77 2.00 9.03
CA ARG A 26 5.56 3.23 8.90
C ARG A 26 6.63 3.07 7.82
N TRP A 27 7.31 1.93 7.77
CA TRP A 27 8.29 1.65 6.72
C TRP A 27 7.65 1.62 5.34
N HIS A 28 6.55 0.88 5.15
CA HIS A 28 5.83 0.86 3.87
C HIS A 28 5.35 2.24 3.43
N LEU A 29 5.04 3.13 4.37
CA LEU A 29 4.63 4.52 4.15
C LEU A 29 5.82 5.49 3.97
N GLY A 30 7.07 5.01 4.05
CA GLY A 30 8.28 5.86 3.97
C GLY A 30 8.49 6.76 5.19
N LEU A 31 7.84 6.45 6.31
CA LEU A 31 7.84 7.22 7.56
C LEU A 31 8.77 6.63 8.63
N GLY A 32 9.49 5.56 8.31
CA GLY A 32 10.37 4.87 9.25
C GLY A 32 11.37 3.93 8.57
N PRO A 33 12.35 3.43 9.33
CA PRO A 33 13.33 2.46 8.83
C PRO A 33 12.67 1.09 8.59
N GLN A 34 13.29 0.28 7.73
CA GLN A 34 12.89 -1.10 7.52
C GLN A 34 13.00 -1.90 8.83
N PRO A 35 11.94 -2.65 9.23
CA PRO A 35 12.03 -3.59 10.35
C PRO A 35 12.93 -4.78 10.03
N GLU A 36 13.45 -5.43 11.08
CA GLU A 36 14.23 -6.67 10.93
C GLU A 36 13.40 -7.84 10.37
N ASN A 37 12.12 -7.89 10.75
CA ASN A 37 11.18 -8.94 10.32
C ASN A 37 9.94 -8.29 9.70
N LEU A 38 9.53 -8.79 8.54
CA LEU A 38 8.31 -8.37 7.85
C LEU A 38 7.20 -9.40 8.10
N THR A 39 6.00 -8.90 8.35
CA THR A 39 4.83 -9.67 8.77
C THR A 39 3.53 -9.24 8.07
N ILE A 40 3.51 -8.04 7.48
CA ILE A 40 2.40 -7.48 6.70
C ILE A 40 2.54 -7.94 5.26
N VAL A 41 3.66 -7.58 4.60
CA VAL A 41 3.98 -8.04 3.25
C VAL A 41 5.33 -8.74 3.29
N THR A 42 5.35 -10.00 2.88
CA THR A 42 6.54 -10.85 2.92
C THR A 42 7.01 -11.30 1.53
N ASP A 43 6.15 -11.17 0.52
CA ASP A 43 6.41 -11.64 -0.84
C ASP A 43 7.24 -10.62 -1.64
N PHE A 44 8.52 -10.53 -1.27
CA PHE A 44 9.54 -9.71 -1.94
C PHE A 44 10.58 -10.55 -2.68
N ASP A 45 10.31 -11.84 -2.83
CA ASP A 45 11.22 -12.78 -3.45
C ASP A 45 11.16 -12.63 -4.98
N GLU A 46 12.33 -12.47 -5.59
CA GLU A 46 12.49 -12.35 -7.03
C GLU A 46 13.45 -13.43 -7.54
N VAL A 47 13.05 -14.10 -8.63
CA VAL A 47 13.92 -15.06 -9.30
C VAL A 47 14.85 -14.31 -10.23
N MET A 48 16.13 -14.31 -9.89
CA MET A 48 17.20 -13.70 -10.69
C MET A 48 18.12 -14.77 -11.26
N VAL A 49 19.01 -14.36 -12.15
CA VAL A 49 20.04 -15.21 -12.73
C VAL A 49 21.39 -14.72 -12.23
N ASP A 50 22.17 -15.60 -11.62
CA ASP A 50 23.50 -15.27 -11.13
C ASP A 50 24.55 -15.14 -12.26
N GLU A 51 25.79 -14.83 -11.91
CA GLU A 51 26.88 -14.69 -12.89
C GLU A 51 27.20 -16.00 -13.64
N ALA A 52 26.81 -17.16 -13.09
CA ALA A 52 27.00 -18.47 -13.70
C ALA A 52 25.82 -18.88 -14.62
N GLY A 53 24.74 -18.10 -14.64
CA GLY A 53 23.53 -18.41 -15.40
C GLY A 53 22.52 -19.27 -14.65
N GLU A 54 22.70 -19.48 -13.34
CA GLU A 54 21.80 -20.30 -12.51
C GLU A 54 20.71 -19.44 -11.86
N PRO A 55 19.48 -19.98 -11.71
CA PRO A 55 18.40 -19.26 -11.03
C PRO A 55 18.68 -19.16 -9.53
N ILE A 56 18.63 -17.95 -9.01
CA ILE A 56 18.70 -17.64 -7.58
C ILE A 56 17.44 -16.91 -7.14
N VAL A 57 17.03 -17.09 -5.89
CA VAL A 57 15.94 -16.33 -5.28
C VAL A 57 16.55 -15.33 -4.31
N GLU A 58 16.36 -14.05 -4.55
CA GLU A 58 16.73 -13.00 -3.60
C GLU A 58 15.50 -12.22 -3.16
N SER A 59 15.48 -11.85 -1.90
CA SER A 59 14.43 -11.01 -1.35
C SER A 59 14.88 -9.55 -1.40
N HIS A 60 14.09 -8.69 -2.04
CA HIS A 60 14.37 -7.25 -2.13
C HIS A 60 13.23 -6.43 -1.52
N PRO A 61 13.12 -6.39 -0.17
CA PRO A 61 12.07 -5.62 0.48
C PRO A 61 12.19 -4.13 0.20
N ARG A 62 11.05 -3.50 -0.08
CA ARG A 62 10.96 -2.06 -0.29
C ARG A 62 9.64 -1.48 0.22
N PRO A 63 9.62 -0.19 0.58
CA PRO A 63 8.38 0.53 0.84
C PRO A 63 7.45 0.45 -0.37
N LEU A 64 6.15 0.19 -0.12
CA LEU A 64 5.15 0.06 -1.19
C LEU A 64 4.38 1.35 -1.43
N LEU A 65 4.26 2.19 -0.40
CA LEU A 65 3.54 3.46 -0.40
C LEU A 65 4.43 4.57 0.17
N GLY A 66 5.73 4.45 -0.08
CA GLY A 66 6.76 5.25 0.57
C GLY A 66 7.24 6.46 -0.22
N GLU A 67 6.75 6.66 -1.44
CA GLU A 67 7.19 7.79 -2.25
C GLU A 67 6.68 9.11 -1.67
N GLN A 68 7.53 10.13 -1.73
CA GLN A 68 7.30 11.47 -1.20
C GLN A 68 7.77 12.52 -2.20
N GLY A 69 7.12 13.69 -2.19
CA GLY A 69 7.52 14.82 -3.02
C GLY A 69 6.63 14.99 -4.25
N PRO A 70 7.08 15.70 -5.31
CA PRO A 70 6.25 15.96 -6.47
C PRO A 70 5.97 14.66 -7.24
N ALA A 71 4.69 14.42 -7.55
CA ALA A 71 4.28 13.32 -8.42
C ALA A 71 4.80 13.55 -9.84
N TRP A 72 5.29 12.50 -10.49
CA TRP A 72 5.94 12.64 -11.79
C TRP A 72 4.93 12.83 -12.92
N ARG A 73 3.81 12.11 -12.90
CA ARG A 73 2.88 12.01 -14.04
C ARG A 73 1.45 12.47 -13.72
N THR A 74 1.00 12.29 -12.49
CA THR A 74 -0.36 12.59 -12.00
C THR A 74 -0.50 14.01 -11.44
N GLY A 75 0.62 14.72 -11.26
CA GLY A 75 0.68 16.06 -10.67
C GLY A 75 0.35 16.09 -9.17
N GLY A 76 0.64 17.21 -8.52
CA GLY A 76 0.52 17.35 -7.06
C GLY A 76 1.65 16.64 -6.31
N ALA A 77 1.41 16.30 -5.04
CA ALA A 77 2.38 15.60 -4.20
C ALA A 77 2.00 14.13 -4.00
N LEU A 78 3.03 13.27 -3.98
CA LEU A 78 2.99 11.94 -3.38
C LEU A 78 3.18 12.13 -1.88
N VAL A 79 2.28 11.52 -1.12
CA VAL A 79 2.23 11.71 0.33
C VAL A 79 1.82 10.41 1.00
N SER A 80 2.38 10.18 2.18
CA SER A 80 1.89 9.18 3.12
C SER A 80 1.93 9.77 4.52
N GLN A 81 0.87 9.52 5.28
CA GLN A 81 0.69 10.01 6.65
C GLN A 81 0.07 8.92 7.50
N LEU A 82 0.58 8.80 8.73
CA LEU A 82 0.07 7.91 9.76
C LEU A 82 -0.03 8.70 11.07
N VAL A 83 -1.25 9.02 11.49
CA VAL A 83 -1.53 9.93 12.61
C VAL A 83 -2.21 9.16 13.74
N ALA A 84 -1.64 9.22 14.95
CA ALA A 84 -2.26 8.64 16.12
C ALA A 84 -3.58 9.37 16.45
N ARG A 85 -4.61 8.60 16.79
CA ARG A 85 -5.92 9.14 17.13
C ARG A 85 -6.12 9.16 18.64
N ALA A 86 -6.96 10.08 19.11
CA ALA A 86 -7.26 10.22 20.54
C ALA A 86 -7.93 8.98 21.16
N ASP A 87 -8.59 8.16 20.33
CA ASP A 87 -9.24 6.91 20.72
C ASP A 87 -8.32 5.68 20.64
N GLY A 88 -7.01 5.88 20.44
CA GLY A 88 -5.99 4.83 20.46
C GLY A 88 -5.71 4.14 19.12
N GLY A 89 -6.44 4.47 18.06
CA GLY A 89 -6.21 3.97 16.70
C GLY A 89 -5.27 4.86 15.87
N TRP A 90 -5.27 4.63 14.56
CA TRP A 90 -4.45 5.41 13.61
C TRP A 90 -5.26 5.85 12.41
N ALA A 91 -5.06 7.08 11.94
CA ALA A 91 -5.56 7.55 10.66
C ALA A 91 -4.46 7.42 9.61
N VAL A 92 -4.78 6.76 8.49
CA VAL A 92 -3.88 6.54 7.35
C VAL A 92 -4.35 7.36 6.17
N THR A 93 -3.43 8.05 5.51
CA THR A 93 -3.66 8.65 4.20
C THR A 93 -2.43 8.41 3.34
N SER A 94 -2.62 7.88 2.13
CA SER A 94 -1.54 7.72 1.16
C SER A 94 -2.03 8.07 -0.25
N ARG A 95 -1.22 8.82 -0.99
CA ARG A 95 -1.38 9.06 -2.42
C ARG A 95 -0.09 8.74 -3.15
N GLN A 96 -0.14 7.84 -4.12
CA GLN A 96 1.03 7.26 -4.78
C GLN A 96 0.82 7.17 -6.30
N GLU A 97 1.92 7.07 -7.05
CA GLU A 97 1.93 6.61 -8.43
C GLU A 97 2.30 5.12 -8.44
N LEU A 98 1.39 4.26 -8.87
CA LEU A 98 1.63 2.81 -8.85
C LEU A 98 1.86 2.25 -10.26
N HIS A 99 2.84 1.36 -10.36
CA HIS A 99 3.04 0.47 -11.49
C HIS A 99 2.21 -0.82 -11.29
N PRO A 100 1.63 -1.43 -12.36
CA PRO A 100 0.87 -2.67 -12.22
C PRO A 100 1.70 -3.83 -11.64
N ASP A 101 2.99 -3.87 -11.92
CA ASP A 101 3.95 -4.82 -11.31
C ASP A 101 3.98 -4.77 -9.76
N ASP A 102 3.48 -3.69 -9.16
CA ASP A 102 3.40 -3.53 -7.71
C ASP A 102 2.03 -3.95 -7.14
N PHE A 103 1.03 -4.21 -7.99
CA PHE A 103 -0.35 -4.40 -7.55
C PHE A 103 -0.53 -5.59 -6.62
N ASP A 104 0.14 -6.72 -6.86
CA ASP A 104 0.02 -7.88 -5.97
C ASP A 104 0.48 -7.56 -4.54
N ARG A 105 1.63 -6.87 -4.42
CA ARG A 105 2.20 -6.48 -3.13
C ARG A 105 1.40 -5.37 -2.46
N VAL A 106 0.95 -4.38 -3.23
CA VAL A 106 0.06 -3.31 -2.72
C VAL A 106 -1.29 -3.89 -2.31
N SER A 107 -1.82 -4.87 -3.04
CA SER A 107 -3.06 -5.58 -2.69
C SER A 107 -2.92 -6.29 -1.36
N ALA A 108 -1.81 -7.00 -1.12
CA ALA A 108 -1.54 -7.63 0.16
C ALA A 108 -1.50 -6.62 1.32
N LEU A 109 -0.82 -5.47 1.13
CA LEU A 109 -0.79 -4.40 2.13
C LEU A 109 -2.19 -3.80 2.37
N VAL A 110 -2.94 -3.54 1.30
CA VAL A 110 -4.27 -2.92 1.34
C VAL A 110 -5.31 -3.86 1.97
N ASP A 111 -5.24 -5.16 1.69
CA ASP A 111 -6.05 -6.19 2.35
C ASP A 111 -5.73 -6.29 3.84
N TRP A 112 -4.45 -6.22 4.21
CA TRP A 112 -4.06 -6.17 5.60
C TRP A 112 -4.61 -4.92 6.30
N LEU A 113 -4.51 -3.75 5.65
CA LEU A 113 -5.08 -2.49 6.15
C LEU A 113 -6.59 -2.59 6.34
N ALA A 114 -7.30 -3.18 5.39
CA ALA A 114 -8.75 -3.40 5.47
C ALA A 114 -9.14 -4.34 6.61
N ALA A 115 -8.40 -5.43 6.80
CA ALA A 115 -8.62 -6.36 7.89
C ALA A 115 -8.40 -5.70 9.27
N HIS A 116 -7.62 -4.63 9.35
CA HIS A 116 -7.37 -3.87 10.59
C HIS A 116 -8.14 -2.54 10.65
N ALA A 117 -8.98 -2.25 9.67
CA ALA A 117 -9.79 -1.03 9.64
C ALA A 117 -10.83 -1.02 10.78
N ARG A 118 -11.16 0.18 11.27
CA ARG A 118 -12.08 0.39 12.40
C ARG A 118 -13.47 -0.17 12.15
N ASP A 119 -13.99 0.07 10.95
CA ASP A 119 -15.32 -0.35 10.52
C ASP A 119 -15.27 -1.50 9.50
N ALA A 120 -14.30 -2.41 9.61
CA ALA A 120 -14.06 -3.50 8.64
C ALA A 120 -15.28 -4.40 8.35
N GLY A 121 -16.29 -4.39 9.22
CA GLY A 121 -17.55 -5.13 9.03
C GLY A 121 -18.61 -4.42 8.17
N ASN A 122 -18.37 -3.17 7.75
CA ASN A 122 -19.31 -2.39 6.93
C ASN A 122 -18.68 -2.00 5.59
N PRO A 123 -19.47 -1.97 4.50
CA PRO A 123 -19.04 -1.38 3.25
C PRO A 123 -18.57 0.06 3.44
N GLN A 124 -17.30 0.33 3.16
CA GLN A 124 -16.71 1.67 3.26
C GLN A 124 -15.80 1.97 2.09
N PHE A 125 -15.93 3.17 1.55
CA PHE A 125 -14.98 3.73 0.59
C PHE A 125 -13.68 4.03 1.31
N ILE A 126 -12.56 3.51 0.79
CA ILE A 126 -11.23 3.72 1.34
C ILE A 126 -10.29 4.38 0.34
N GLY A 127 -10.76 4.80 -0.84
CA GLY A 127 -9.93 5.47 -1.83
C GLY A 127 -10.25 5.07 -3.26
N TYR A 128 -9.28 5.24 -4.16
CA TYR A 128 -9.44 4.90 -5.57
C TYR A 128 -8.13 4.49 -6.22
N LEU A 129 -8.27 3.80 -7.35
CA LEU A 129 -7.22 3.60 -8.34
C LEU A 129 -7.68 4.21 -9.67
N ARG A 130 -6.87 5.09 -10.25
CA ARG A 130 -7.19 5.76 -11.52
C ARG A 130 -6.05 5.59 -12.52
N PRO A 131 -6.28 4.96 -13.68
CA PRO A 131 -5.29 4.92 -14.75
C PRO A 131 -4.94 6.34 -15.20
N LEU A 132 -3.65 6.64 -15.39
CA LEU A 132 -3.23 7.96 -15.87
C LEU A 132 -3.78 8.26 -17.27
N GLU A 133 -3.96 7.23 -18.10
CA GLU A 133 -4.43 7.36 -19.47
C GLU A 133 -5.93 7.70 -19.57
N ASP A 134 -6.68 7.49 -18.49
CA ASP A 134 -8.11 7.80 -18.43
C ASP A 134 -8.44 8.67 -17.22
N ALA A 135 -8.53 9.98 -17.45
CA ALA A 135 -8.89 10.96 -16.43
C ALA A 135 -10.35 10.83 -15.94
N THR A 136 -11.19 10.04 -16.61
CA THR A 136 -12.63 9.92 -16.32
C THR A 136 -12.99 8.67 -15.53
N VAL A 137 -12.11 7.67 -15.50
CA VAL A 137 -12.34 6.39 -14.82
C VAL A 137 -11.52 6.30 -13.54
N ALA A 138 -12.22 6.30 -12.39
CA ALA A 138 -11.62 5.96 -11.11
C ALA A 138 -12.32 4.71 -10.56
N THR A 139 -11.57 3.65 -10.36
CA THR A 139 -12.05 2.44 -9.69
C THR A 139 -12.07 2.71 -8.19
N PRO A 140 -13.24 2.74 -7.54
CA PRO A 140 -13.31 2.95 -6.10
C PRO A 140 -12.71 1.73 -5.39
N LEU A 141 -11.91 1.99 -4.35
CA LEU A 141 -11.46 0.98 -3.41
C LEU A 141 -12.47 0.94 -2.28
N THR A 142 -13.08 -0.24 -2.06
CA THR A 142 -14.06 -0.44 -1.00
C THR A 142 -13.71 -1.66 -0.16
N ILE A 143 -13.98 -1.58 1.14
CA ILE A 143 -13.93 -2.76 2.01
C ILE A 143 -15.29 -3.44 1.95
N THR A 144 -15.34 -4.72 1.60
CA THR A 144 -16.54 -5.57 1.63
C THR A 144 -16.18 -6.88 2.30
N ASP A 145 -16.93 -7.28 3.34
CA ASP A 145 -16.66 -8.49 4.14
C ASP A 145 -15.20 -8.60 4.63
N GLY A 146 -14.60 -7.48 5.03
CA GLY A 146 -13.21 -7.40 5.51
C GLY A 146 -12.13 -7.58 4.43
N ARG A 147 -12.48 -7.51 3.14
CA ARG A 147 -11.57 -7.58 1.98
C ARG A 147 -11.69 -6.33 1.12
N VAL A 148 -10.63 -5.99 0.39
CA VAL A 148 -10.69 -4.87 -0.56
C VAL A 148 -11.19 -5.31 -1.92
N VAL A 149 -12.08 -4.52 -2.50
CA VAL A 149 -12.55 -4.62 -3.88
C VAL A 149 -12.08 -3.39 -4.64
N GLY A 150 -11.59 -3.57 -5.87
CA GLY A 150 -11.20 -2.49 -6.79
C GLY A 150 -9.71 -2.36 -7.06
N LEU A 151 -8.87 -3.19 -6.44
CA LEU A 151 -7.43 -3.26 -6.71
C LEU A 151 -7.01 -4.48 -7.58
N SER A 152 -7.95 -5.39 -7.85
CA SER A 152 -7.71 -6.60 -8.64
C SER A 152 -7.85 -6.31 -10.14
N THR A 153 -6.83 -6.68 -10.92
CA THR A 153 -6.89 -6.76 -12.39
C THR A 153 -7.76 -7.90 -12.88
#